data_AF-A0A959HZ24-F1
#
_entry.id   AF-A0A959HZ24-F1
#
_cell.length_a   1.000
_cell.length_b   1.000
_cell.length_c   1.000
_cell.angle_alpha   90.00
_cell.angle_beta   90.00
_cell.angle_gamma   90.00
#
_symmetry.space_group_name_H-M   'P 1'
#
loop_
_entity.id
_entity.type
_entity.pdbx_description
1 polymer ?
#
loop_
_entity_poly.entity_id
_entity_poly.type
_entity_poly.pdbx_seq_one_letter_code
_entity_poly.pdbx_strand_id
1 'polypeptide(L)'
;MKLIKVGIANVPVLHEVAKTAYAGNFHTHWEAGGLEWYLDREFGIARLTADLEKPDIVWWLIYVEEAPVGFVKLNTRSGLDDLPAEACCELEKIYVLPDL
;
A
#
# COMPACT_ATOMS: atom_id res chain seq x y z
N MET A 1 11.37 11.21 10.91
CA MET A 1 10.64 10.22 10.10
C MET A 1 10.37 8.98 10.96
N LYS A 2 9.17 8.39 10.88
CA LYS A 2 8.79 7.15 11.58
C LYS A 2 8.04 6.21 10.63
N LEU A 3 8.23 4.90 10.80
CA LEU A 3 7.44 3.87 10.15
C LEU A 3 6.45 3.27 11.15
N ILE A 4 5.18 3.20 10.79
CA ILE A 4 4.13 2.59 11.63
C ILE A 4 3.60 1.37 10.90
N LYS A 5 3.71 0.18 11.52
CA LYS A 5 3.10 -1.04 10.99
C LYS A 5 1.59 -0.86 11.05
N VAL A 6 0.92 -1.08 9.93
CA VAL A 6 -0.53 -0.87 9.82
C VAL A 6 -1.24 -2.01 10.56
N GLY A 7 -2.05 -1.65 11.55
CA GLY A 7 -3.11 -2.49 12.08
C GLY A 7 -4.49 -1.96 11.65
N ILE A 8 -5.56 -2.60 12.13
CA ILE A 8 -6.93 -2.23 11.76
C ILE A 8 -7.26 -0.75 12.01
N ALA A 9 -6.72 -0.17 13.09
CA ALA A 9 -6.92 1.23 13.45
C ALA A 9 -6.30 2.23 12.44
N ASN A 10 -5.33 1.78 11.64
CA ASN A 10 -4.62 2.63 10.67
C ASN A 10 -5.19 2.48 9.25
N VAL A 11 -6.09 1.53 9.01
CA VAL A 11 -6.67 1.26 7.67
C VAL A 11 -7.30 2.51 7.03
N PRO A 12 -8.06 3.36 7.74
CA PRO A 12 -8.58 4.59 7.16
C PRO A 12 -7.48 5.54 6.67
N VAL A 13 -6.37 5.66 7.42
CA VAL A 13 -5.24 6.51 7.03
C VAL A 13 -4.51 5.93 5.82
N LEU A 14 -4.30 4.61 5.79
CA LEU A 14 -3.69 3.93 4.65
C LEU A 14 -4.55 4.07 3.39
N HIS A 15 -5.88 3.94 3.50
CA HIS A 15 -6.81 4.11 2.39
C HIS A 15 -6.63 5.48 1.71
N GLU A 16 -6.66 6.54 2.50
CA GLU A 16 -6.53 7.91 1.98
C GLU A 16 -5.16 8.14 1.35
N VAL A 17 -4.06 7.87 2.09
CA VAL A 17 -2.71 8.16 1.59
C VAL A 17 -2.40 7.35 0.32
N ALA A 18 -2.87 6.10 0.24
CA ALA A 18 -2.60 5.23 -0.90
C ALA A 18 -3.37 5.66 -2.14
N LYS A 19 -4.64 6.06 -1.99
CA LYS A 19 -5.43 6.59 -3.10
C LYS A 19 -4.86 7.90 -3.62
N THR A 20 -4.50 8.81 -2.73
CA THR A 20 -3.88 10.09 -3.11
C THR A 20 -2.57 9.88 -3.84
N ALA A 21 -1.68 9.04 -3.30
CA ALA A 21 -0.38 8.80 -3.92
C ALA A 21 -0.51 8.11 -5.29
N TYR A 22 -1.39 7.13 -5.45
CA TYR A 22 -1.59 6.46 -6.73
C TYR A 22 -2.22 7.38 -7.77
N ALA A 23 -3.30 8.08 -7.41
CA ALA A 23 -3.97 9.01 -8.31
C ALA A 23 -3.02 10.14 -8.76
N GLY A 24 -2.22 10.69 -7.84
CA GLY A 24 -1.23 11.72 -8.16
C GLY A 24 -0.23 11.30 -9.25
N ASN A 25 0.16 10.03 -9.28
CA ASN A 25 1.11 9.50 -10.26
C ASN A 25 0.45 9.00 -11.56
N PHE A 26 -0.76 8.44 -11.49
CA PHE A 26 -1.32 7.66 -12.60
C PHE A 26 -2.68 8.12 -13.14
N HIS A 27 -3.26 9.21 -12.65
CA HIS A 27 -4.60 9.63 -13.05
C HIS A 27 -4.81 9.80 -14.56
N THR A 28 -3.79 10.22 -15.32
CA THR A 28 -3.90 10.44 -16.77
C THR A 28 -3.83 9.16 -17.61
N HIS A 29 -3.53 8.01 -17.01
CA HIS A 29 -3.36 6.74 -17.74
C HIS A 29 -4.66 5.92 -17.84
N TRP A 30 -5.76 6.40 -17.26
CA TRP A 30 -7.01 5.66 -17.18
C TRP A 30 -8.08 6.21 -18.12
N GLU A 31 -8.86 5.30 -18.70
CA GLU A 31 -10.16 5.63 -19.29
C GLU A 31 -11.16 6.01 -18.19
N ALA A 32 -12.26 6.65 -18.58
CA ALA A 32 -13.29 7.11 -17.65
C ALA A 32 -13.79 5.98 -16.73
N GLY A 33 -13.72 6.19 -15.41
CA GLY A 33 -14.13 5.22 -14.38
C GLY A 33 -13.10 4.14 -14.06
N GLY A 34 -12.02 4.01 -14.84
CA GLY A 34 -10.98 2.99 -14.63
C GLY A 34 -10.16 3.25 -13.37
N LEU A 35 -9.81 4.51 -13.11
CA LEU A 35 -9.05 4.90 -11.92
C LEU A 35 -9.85 4.61 -10.66
N GLU A 36 -11.11 5.03 -10.59
CA GLU A 36 -11.97 4.83 -9.41
C GLU A 36 -12.13 3.34 -9.10
N TRP A 37 -12.37 2.52 -10.11
CA TRP A 37 -12.45 1.06 -9.97
C TRP A 37 -11.14 0.47 -9.42
N TYR A 38 -10.00 0.90 -9.95
CA TYR A 38 -8.69 0.41 -9.50
C TYR A 38 -8.40 0.81 -8.06
N LEU A 39 -8.66 2.07 -7.71
CA LEU A 39 -8.45 2.60 -6.37
C LEU A 39 -9.30 1.86 -5.32
N ASP A 40 -10.56 1.56 -5.63
CA ASP A 40 -11.41 0.77 -4.73
C ASP A 40 -10.92 -0.68 -4.60
N ARG A 41 -10.56 -1.31 -5.73
CA ARG A 41 -10.07 -2.70 -5.76
C ARG A 41 -8.76 -2.89 -4.99
N GLU A 42 -7.81 -1.97 -5.11
CA GLU A 42 -6.47 -2.12 -4.54
C GLU A 42 -6.30 -1.45 -3.18
N PHE A 43 -6.98 -0.33 -2.94
CA PHE A 43 -6.84 0.46 -1.72
C PHE A 43 -8.13 0.61 -0.93
N GLY A 44 -9.24 -0.01 -1.34
CA GLY A 44 -10.50 0.00 -0.61
C GLY A 44 -10.38 -0.62 0.79
N ILE A 45 -11.19 -0.12 1.74
CA ILE A 45 -11.14 -0.52 3.16
C ILE A 45 -11.28 -2.04 3.32
N ALA A 46 -12.22 -2.65 2.61
CA ALA A 46 -12.44 -4.10 2.65
C ALA A 46 -11.19 -4.88 2.17
N ARG A 47 -10.57 -4.44 1.06
CA ARG A 47 -9.35 -5.06 0.54
C ARG A 47 -8.19 -4.94 1.53
N LEU A 48 -7.94 -3.73 2.02
CA LEU A 48 -6.85 -3.47 2.97
C LEU A 48 -7.03 -4.30 4.25
N THR A 49 -8.26 -4.40 4.76
CA THR A 49 -8.58 -5.21 5.93
C THR A 49 -8.31 -6.69 5.68
N ALA A 50 -8.72 -7.23 4.53
CA ALA A 50 -8.45 -8.61 4.15
C ALA A 50 -6.95 -8.90 3.97
N ASP A 51 -6.16 -7.93 3.51
CA ASP A 51 -4.70 -8.07 3.46
C ASP A 51 -4.09 -8.16 4.86
N LEU A 52 -4.64 -7.47 5.88
CA LEU A 52 -4.16 -7.57 7.27
C LEU A 52 -4.44 -8.93 7.94
N GLU A 53 -5.37 -9.72 7.39
CA GLU A 53 -5.64 -11.09 7.85
C GLU A 53 -4.60 -12.09 7.34
N LYS A 54 -3.81 -11.71 6.33
CA LYS A 54 -2.77 -12.56 5.74
C LYS A 54 -1.45 -12.36 6.48
N PRO A 55 -0.86 -13.41 7.06
CA PRO A 55 0.34 -13.27 7.90
C PRO A 55 1.60 -12.88 7.12
N ASP A 56 1.60 -13.08 5.81
CA ASP A 56 2.71 -12.79 4.90
C ASP A 56 2.63 -11.40 4.28
N ILE A 57 1.47 -10.73 4.30
CA ILE A 57 1.33 -9.36 3.82
C ILE A 57 1.58 -8.36 4.96
N VAL A 58 2.44 -7.39 4.71
CA VAL A 58 2.74 -6.33 5.68
C VAL A 58 2.61 -4.96 5.02
N TRP A 59 1.84 -4.09 5.66
CA TRP A 59 1.73 -2.69 5.30
C TRP A 59 2.40 -1.80 6.35
N TRP A 60 3.07 -0.75 5.87
CA TRP A 60 3.67 0.29 6.70
C TRP A 60 3.21 1.67 6.21
N LEU A 61 2.89 2.56 7.15
CA LEU A 61 2.75 3.99 6.89
C LEU A 61 4.06 4.70 7.19
N ILE A 62 4.43 5.64 6.32
CA ILE A 62 5.59 6.52 6.48
C ILE A 62 5.09 7.85 6.99
N TYR A 63 5.67 8.33 8.08
CA TYR A 63 5.33 9.64 8.66
C TYR A 63 6.56 10.53 8.77
N VAL A 64 6.36 11.81 8.46
CA VAL A 64 7.26 12.90 8.84
C VAL A 64 6.49 13.75 9.86
N GLU A 65 7.06 13.90 11.05
CA GLU A 65 6.35 14.45 12.22
C GLU A 65 5.03 13.71 12.50
N GLU A 66 3.89 14.38 12.34
CA GLU A 66 2.55 13.81 12.49
C GLU A 66 1.83 13.56 11.16
N ALA A 67 2.42 13.96 10.03
CA ALA A 67 1.82 13.81 8.71
C ALA A 67 2.14 12.44 8.08
N PRO A 68 1.13 11.66 7.64
CA PRO A 68 1.35 10.48 6.82
C PRO A 68 1.76 10.93 5.41
N VAL A 69 2.98 10.58 5.00
CA VAL A 69 3.57 11.03 3.73
C VAL A 69 3.74 9.91 2.70
N GLY A 70 3.38 8.67 3.05
CA GLY A 70 3.54 7.55 2.14
C GLY A 70 3.27 6.20 2.80
N PHE A 71 3.52 5.14 2.05
CA PHE A 71 3.32 3.78 2.52
C PHE A 71 4.23 2.78 1.81
N VAL A 72 4.36 1.61 2.41
CA VAL A 72 5.04 0.43 1.85
C VAL A 72 4.14 -0.77 2.01
N LYS A 73 4.07 -1.62 0.98
CA LYS A 73 3.49 -2.96 1.04
C LYS A 73 4.57 -3.99 0.73
N LEU A 74 4.69 -4.98 1.60
CA LEU A 74 5.57 -6.12 1.44
C LEU A 74 4.76 -7.41 1.38
N ASN A 75 5.17 -8.33 0.52
CA ASN A 75 4.86 -9.75 0.66
C ASN A 75 6.12 -10.46 1.18
N THR A 76 6.08 -10.87 2.45
CA THR A 76 7.23 -11.44 3.17
C THR A 76 7.52 -12.89 2.81
N ARG A 77 6.67 -13.51 1.98
CA ARG A 77 6.87 -14.85 1.43
C ARG A 77 6.43 -14.87 -0.03
N SER A 78 7.34 -14.47 -0.93
CA SER A 78 7.05 -14.40 -2.37
C SER A 78 8.10 -15.19 -3.16
N GLY A 79 7.82 -16.48 -3.41
CA GLY A 79 8.75 -17.38 -4.09
C GLY A 79 9.02 -16.98 -5.54
N LEU A 80 10.19 -17.36 -6.05
CA LEU A 80 10.57 -17.25 -7.46
C LEU A 80 10.87 -18.66 -7.99
N ASP A 81 10.94 -18.84 -9.31
CA ASP A 81 11.11 -20.16 -9.93
C ASP A 81 12.26 -20.98 -9.30
N ASP A 82 13.38 -20.33 -8.96
CA ASP A 82 14.56 -20.97 -8.36
C ASP A 82 14.75 -20.67 -6.85
N LEU A 83 13.85 -19.94 -6.20
CA LEU A 83 14.00 -19.53 -4.80
C LEU A 83 12.72 -19.78 -3.97
N PRO A 84 12.80 -20.52 -2.85
CA PRO A 84 11.65 -20.79 -2.00
C PRO A 84 11.10 -19.52 -1.36
N ALA A 85 9.78 -19.47 -1.12
CA ALA A 85 9.10 -18.28 -0.63
C ALA A 85 9.64 -17.80 0.72
N GLU A 86 10.07 -18.70 1.61
CA GLU A 86 10.64 -18.35 2.92
C GLU A 86 11.97 -17.60 2.84
N ALA A 87 12.66 -17.68 1.70
CA ALA A 87 13.91 -16.97 1.44
C ALA A 87 13.71 -15.62 0.73
N CYS A 88 12.46 -15.29 0.37
CA CYS A 88 12.16 -14.16 -0.51
C CYS A 88 11.14 -13.20 0.12
N CYS A 89 11.43 -11.91 -0.01
CA CYS A 89 10.52 -10.82 0.33
C CYS A 89 10.36 -9.92 -0.89
N GLU A 90 9.12 -9.65 -1.26
CA GLU A 90 8.76 -8.78 -2.37
C GLU A 90 8.35 -7.40 -1.84
N LEU A 91 8.96 -6.36 -2.39
CA LEU A 91 8.48 -5.00 -2.27
C LEU A 91 7.39 -4.77 -3.32
N GLU A 92 6.14 -5.08 -2.96
CA GLU A 92 5.01 -5.01 -3.91
C GLU A 92 4.67 -3.55 -4.25
N LYS A 93 4.68 -2.65 -3.25
CA LYS A 93 4.34 -1.24 -3.45
C LYS A 93 5.17 -0.33 -2.54
N ILE A 94 5.67 0.78 -3.08
CA ILE A 94 6.26 1.89 -2.33
C ILE A 94 5.84 3.20 -2.96
N TYR A 95 5.25 4.08 -2.15
CA TYR A 95 4.79 5.39 -2.61
C TYR A 95 5.07 6.43 -1.54
N VAL A 96 5.51 7.60 -1.99
CA VAL A 96 5.71 8.80 -1.19
C VAL A 96 5.00 9.93 -1.90
N LEU A 97 4.23 10.71 -1.15
CA LEU A 97 3.56 11.91 -1.68
C LEU A 97 4.64 12.93 -2.09
N PRO A 98 4.45 13.65 -3.21
CA PRO A 98 5.31 14.80 -3.51
C PRO A 98 5.20 15.82 -2.37
N ASP A 99 6.29 16.54 -2.08
CA ASP A 99 6.33 17.55 -1.01
C ASP A 99 5.07 18.44 -1.05
N LEU A 100 4.47 18.68 0.12
CA LEU A 100 3.38 19.65 0.31
C LEU A 100 3.86 21.08 0.04
#